data_AF-A0A430V5J8-F1
#
_entry.id   AF-A0A430V5J8-F1
#
_cell.length_a   1.000
_cell.length_b   1.000
_cell.length_c   1.000
_cell.angle_alpha   90.00
_cell.angle_beta   90.00
_cell.angle_gamma   90.00
#
_symmetry.space_group_name_H-M   'P 1'
#
loop_
_entity.id
_entity.type
_entity.pdbx_description
1 polymer ?
#
loop_
_entity_poly.entity_id
_entity_poly.type
_entity_poly.pdbx_seq_one_letter_code
_entity_poly.pdbx_strand_id
1 'polypeptide(L)'
;GRGAGSGGRLLAHLELAGYLPEDITHVFLTHGHPDHIGGLVDGEGRPVFAKAEHLMGRVDLEFWLQNPSPAVQRALVPLKERIRPVEDGEEILPGVRAVASFGHTPGHMSLEATSEGKGFFIFGDAAGHYLLSLRFPQAYLGFDMDKAQVVRTRARLFQKVSEERSLITAYHFPWPAVGYIRREGEGYAFVPAFFEF
;
A
#
# COMPACT_ATOMS: atom_id res chain seq x y z
N GLY A 1 -1.91 1.43 -8.69
CA GLY A 1 -1.59 1.07 -10.09
C GLY A 1 -1.36 2.31 -10.94
N ARG A 2 -0.44 2.29 -11.91
CA ARG A 2 -0.05 3.45 -12.74
C ARG A 2 -1.12 4.00 -13.69
N GLY A 3 -2.24 3.29 -13.88
CA GLY A 3 -3.27 3.64 -14.86
C GLY A 3 -2.94 3.21 -16.29
N ALA A 4 -3.96 2.92 -17.10
CA ALA A 4 -3.79 2.37 -18.44
C ALA A 4 -2.97 3.30 -19.35
N GLY A 5 -3.22 4.61 -19.29
CA GLY A 5 -2.51 5.63 -20.07
C GLY A 5 -1.03 5.84 -19.69
N SER A 6 -0.54 5.20 -18.63
CA SER A 6 0.87 5.27 -18.20
C SER A 6 1.52 3.89 -18.08
N GLY A 7 1.01 2.92 -18.87
CA GLY A 7 1.54 1.56 -18.92
C GLY A 7 1.14 0.67 -17.73
N GLY A 8 0.12 1.06 -16.97
CA GLY A 8 -0.45 0.25 -15.91
C GLY A 8 -1.14 -1.00 -16.47
N ARG A 9 -0.83 -2.16 -15.88
CA ARG A 9 -1.37 -3.47 -16.29
C ARG A 9 -2.38 -4.06 -15.31
N LEU A 10 -2.86 -3.27 -14.35
CA LEU A 10 -3.72 -3.75 -13.27
C LEU A 10 -4.98 -4.45 -13.79
N LEU A 11 -5.72 -3.83 -14.72
CA LEU A 11 -6.97 -4.41 -15.23
C LEU A 11 -6.73 -5.68 -16.04
N ALA A 12 -5.71 -5.70 -16.89
CA ALA A 12 -5.33 -6.90 -17.62
C ALA A 12 -4.90 -8.04 -16.68
N HIS A 13 -4.16 -7.74 -15.60
CA HIS A 13 -3.77 -8.76 -14.62
C HIS A 13 -4.94 -9.20 -13.74
N LEU A 14 -5.92 -8.33 -13.47
CA LEU A 14 -7.14 -8.69 -12.77
C LEU A 14 -7.98 -9.67 -13.60
N GLU A 15 -8.13 -9.40 -14.90
CA GLU A 15 -8.81 -10.29 -15.85
C GLU A 15 -8.10 -11.64 -15.96
N LEU A 16 -6.76 -11.66 -16.04
CA LEU A 16 -5.98 -12.91 -16.01
C LEU A 16 -6.16 -13.70 -14.71
N ALA A 17 -6.46 -13.03 -13.60
CA ALA A 17 -6.78 -13.65 -12.32
C ALA A 17 -8.25 -14.12 -12.23
N GLY A 18 -9.06 -13.91 -13.29
CA GLY A 18 -10.45 -14.34 -13.36
C GLY A 18 -11.45 -13.37 -12.74
N TYR A 19 -11.07 -12.11 -12.51
CA TYR A 19 -11.93 -11.09 -11.92
C TYR A 19 -12.12 -9.91 -12.88
N LEU A 20 -13.29 -9.29 -12.81
CA LEU A 20 -13.63 -8.05 -13.48
C LEU A 20 -13.61 -6.88 -12.47
N PRO A 21 -13.46 -5.62 -12.92
CA PRO A 21 -13.51 -4.46 -12.03
C PRO A 21 -14.79 -4.39 -11.18
N GLU A 22 -15.91 -4.88 -11.71
CA GLU A 22 -17.20 -4.97 -11.00
C GLU A 22 -17.26 -6.04 -9.91
N ASP A 23 -16.31 -6.97 -9.86
CA ASP A 23 -16.20 -7.96 -8.77
C ASP A 23 -15.50 -7.38 -7.55
N ILE A 24 -14.81 -6.24 -7.71
CA ILE A 24 -14.10 -5.57 -6.63
C ILE A 24 -15.10 -4.82 -5.75
N THR A 25 -15.12 -5.18 -4.47
CA THR A 25 -16.01 -4.57 -3.46
C THR A 25 -15.33 -3.48 -2.66
N HIS A 26 -14.00 -3.50 -2.52
CA HIS A 26 -13.24 -2.54 -1.73
C HIS A 26 -11.92 -2.21 -2.43
N VAL A 27 -11.58 -0.93 -2.45
CA VAL A 27 -10.29 -0.41 -2.94
C VAL A 27 -9.66 0.41 -1.84
N PHE A 28 -8.61 -0.13 -1.22
CA PHE A 28 -7.83 0.60 -0.22
C PHE A 28 -6.60 1.27 -0.85
N LEU A 29 -6.47 2.57 -0.62
CA LEU A 29 -5.35 3.39 -1.07
C LEU A 29 -4.37 3.57 0.08
N THR A 30 -3.17 3.00 -0.06
CA THR A 30 -2.10 3.17 0.92
C THR A 30 -1.67 4.64 1.02
N HIS A 31 -1.61 5.32 -0.12
CA HIS A 31 -1.34 6.76 -0.22
C HIS A 31 -1.66 7.33 -1.63
N GLY A 32 -1.54 8.64 -1.78
CA GLY A 32 -1.91 9.40 -2.98
C GLY A 32 -0.86 9.53 -4.09
N HIS A 33 0.21 8.72 -4.14
CA HIS A 33 1.18 8.83 -5.25
C HIS A 33 0.64 8.30 -6.59
N PRO A 34 1.13 8.82 -7.73
CA PRO A 34 0.55 8.58 -9.05
C PRO A 34 0.47 7.10 -9.43
N ASP A 35 1.46 6.31 -9.05
CA ASP A 35 1.53 4.89 -9.36
C ASP A 35 0.65 4.02 -8.46
N HIS A 36 0.07 4.59 -7.40
CA HIS A 36 -0.92 3.96 -6.54
C HIS A 36 -2.35 4.33 -6.95
N ILE A 37 -2.60 5.62 -7.23
CA ILE A 37 -3.94 6.13 -7.58
C ILE A 37 -4.26 6.13 -9.08
N GLY A 38 -3.28 5.97 -9.96
CA GLY A 38 -3.44 6.19 -11.40
C GLY A 38 -4.47 5.28 -12.09
N GLY A 39 -4.82 4.15 -11.47
CA GLY A 39 -5.84 3.22 -11.98
C GLY A 39 -7.25 3.41 -11.38
N LEU A 40 -7.48 4.46 -10.59
CA LEU A 40 -8.77 4.69 -9.92
C LEU A 40 -9.88 5.13 -10.88
N VAL A 41 -9.53 5.92 -11.89
CA VAL A 41 -10.47 6.50 -12.83
C VAL A 41 -10.06 6.24 -14.28
N ASP A 42 -11.04 6.26 -15.18
CA ASP A 42 -10.81 6.22 -16.63
C ASP A 42 -10.41 7.60 -17.19
N GLY A 43 -10.28 7.69 -18.53
CA GLY A 43 -9.91 8.92 -19.22
C GLY A 43 -10.91 10.06 -19.03
N GLU A 44 -12.15 9.76 -18.64
CA GLU A 44 -13.22 10.71 -18.39
C GLU A 44 -13.41 11.03 -16.90
N GLY A 45 -12.55 10.49 -16.02
CA GLY A 45 -12.63 10.70 -14.57
C GLY A 45 -13.71 9.87 -13.88
N ARG A 46 -14.29 8.87 -14.55
CA ARG A 46 -15.27 7.95 -13.96
C ARG A 46 -14.54 6.84 -13.21
N PRO A 47 -15.09 6.35 -12.08
CA PRO A 47 -14.46 5.30 -11.30
C PRO A 47 -14.34 3.99 -12.10
N VAL A 48 -13.14 3.43 -12.13
CA VAL A 48 -12.88 2.11 -12.74
C VAL A 48 -13.55 1.00 -11.92
N PHE A 49 -13.47 1.09 -10.59
CA PHE A 49 -14.09 0.13 -9.67
C PHE A 49 -15.42 0.69 -9.16
N ALA A 50 -16.39 0.90 -10.04
CA ALA A 50 -17.60 1.67 -9.73
C ALA A 50 -18.41 1.14 -8.53
N LYS A 51 -18.43 -0.18 -8.30
CA LYS A 51 -19.14 -0.84 -7.18
C LYS A 51 -18.35 -0.86 -5.87
N ALA A 52 -17.05 -0.55 -5.90
CA ALA A 52 -16.20 -0.65 -4.74
C ALA A 52 -16.39 0.53 -3.77
N GLU A 53 -16.34 0.24 -2.48
CA GLU A 53 -16.05 1.25 -1.47
C GLU A 53 -14.57 1.65 -1.58
N HIS A 54 -14.31 2.94 -1.74
CA HIS A 54 -12.95 3.46 -1.83
C HIS A 54 -12.53 3.95 -0.46
N LEU A 55 -11.36 3.52 0.01
CA LEU A 55 -10.87 3.73 1.36
C LEU A 55 -9.49 4.38 1.30
N MET A 56 -9.22 5.35 2.16
CA MET A 56 -7.91 5.97 2.29
C MET A 56 -7.71 6.48 3.71
N GLY A 57 -6.47 6.44 4.21
CA GLY A 57 -6.15 7.01 5.51
C GLY A 57 -6.55 8.49 5.59
N ARG A 58 -7.29 8.88 6.64
CA ARG A 58 -7.84 10.24 6.75
C ARG A 58 -6.78 11.33 6.57
N VAL A 59 -5.64 11.17 7.25
CA VAL A 59 -4.53 12.13 7.20
C VAL A 59 -4.01 12.31 5.77
N ASP A 60 -3.90 11.22 5.01
CA ASP A 60 -3.36 11.28 3.64
C ASP A 60 -4.39 11.86 2.67
N LEU A 61 -5.67 11.46 2.82
CA LEU A 61 -6.76 12.01 2.04
C LEU A 61 -6.85 13.53 2.21
N GLU A 62 -6.85 14.02 3.45
CA GLU A 62 -6.84 15.46 3.76
C GLU A 62 -5.63 16.16 3.15
N PHE A 63 -4.43 15.58 3.32
CA PHE A 63 -3.18 16.13 2.79
C PHE A 63 -3.23 16.30 1.26
N TRP A 64 -3.61 15.26 0.53
CA TRP A 64 -3.60 15.28 -0.95
C TRP A 64 -4.70 16.15 -1.52
N LEU A 65 -5.88 16.23 -0.89
CA LEU A 65 -6.94 17.13 -1.34
C LEU A 65 -6.58 18.61 -1.14
N GLN A 66 -5.77 18.94 -0.14
CA GLN A 66 -5.25 20.29 0.08
C GLN A 66 -4.02 20.60 -0.80
N ASN A 67 -3.27 19.58 -1.21
CA ASN A 67 -2.03 19.72 -1.97
C ASN A 67 -2.07 18.86 -3.26
N PRO A 68 -3.02 19.11 -4.18
CA PRO A 68 -3.23 18.23 -5.33
C PRO A 68 -2.07 18.33 -6.33
N SER A 69 -1.32 17.24 -6.49
CA SER A 69 -0.47 17.04 -7.65
C SER A 69 -1.33 16.86 -8.92
N PRO A 70 -0.77 16.98 -10.14
CA PRO A 70 -1.53 16.70 -11.36
C PRO A 70 -2.16 15.30 -11.40
N ALA A 71 -1.53 14.30 -10.78
CA ALA A 71 -2.09 12.96 -10.67
C ALA A 71 -3.29 12.92 -9.71
N VAL A 72 -3.16 13.56 -8.54
CA VAL A 72 -4.24 13.67 -7.56
C VAL A 72 -5.44 14.41 -8.14
N GLN A 73 -5.20 15.52 -8.84
CA GLN A 73 -6.24 16.30 -9.52
C GLN A 73 -7.03 15.45 -10.52
N ARG A 74 -6.35 14.54 -11.23
CA ARG A 74 -6.98 13.66 -12.23
C ARG A 74 -7.66 12.44 -11.62
N ALA A 75 -7.07 11.81 -10.61
CA ALA A 75 -7.47 10.47 -10.18
C ALA A 75 -8.16 10.41 -8.81
N LEU A 76 -7.79 11.29 -7.88
CA LEU A 76 -8.33 11.28 -6.51
C LEU A 76 -9.47 12.29 -6.36
N VAL A 77 -9.29 13.52 -6.84
CA VAL A 77 -10.27 14.61 -6.72
C VAL A 77 -11.66 14.24 -7.29
N PRO A 78 -11.79 13.56 -8.45
CA PRO A 78 -13.11 13.16 -8.96
C PRO A 78 -13.85 12.19 -8.03
N LEU A 79 -13.12 11.47 -7.18
CA LEU A 79 -13.66 10.48 -6.26
C LEU A 79 -13.74 10.97 -4.82
N LYS A 80 -13.37 12.21 -4.50
CA LYS A 80 -13.22 12.70 -3.12
C LYS A 80 -14.43 12.44 -2.22
N GLU A 81 -15.65 12.60 -2.74
CA GLU A 81 -16.91 12.38 -2.01
C GLU A 81 -17.29 10.89 -1.90
N ARG A 82 -16.58 10.02 -2.64
CA ARG A 82 -16.75 8.56 -2.65
C ARG A 82 -15.67 7.83 -1.86
N ILE A 83 -14.66 8.54 -1.35
CA ILE A 83 -13.60 7.95 -0.56
C ILE A 83 -13.97 8.08 0.91
N ARG A 84 -14.12 6.94 1.59
CA ARG A 84 -14.31 6.89 3.03
C ARG A 84 -12.94 7.05 3.73
N PRO A 85 -12.80 8.01 4.65
CA PRO A 85 -11.60 8.12 5.47
C PRO A 85 -11.51 6.93 6.46
N VAL A 86 -10.29 6.47 6.69
CA VAL A 86 -9.96 5.35 7.59
C VAL A 86 -8.95 5.81 8.65
N GLU A 87 -9.09 5.32 9.87
CA GLU A 87 -8.17 5.58 10.99
C GLU A 87 -7.21 4.40 11.28
N ASP A 88 -6.17 4.67 12.06
CA ASP A 88 -5.26 3.61 12.55
C ASP A 88 -6.01 2.57 13.40
N GLY A 89 -5.76 1.29 13.11
CA GLY A 89 -6.33 0.16 13.82
C GLY A 89 -7.78 -0.16 13.44
N GLU A 90 -8.39 0.61 12.54
CA GLU A 90 -9.74 0.35 12.07
C GLU A 90 -9.81 -0.97 11.28
N GLU A 91 -10.81 -1.81 11.58
CA GLU A 91 -11.09 -3.02 10.81
C GLU A 91 -12.01 -2.68 9.63
N ILE A 92 -11.45 -2.72 8.42
CA ILE A 92 -12.15 -2.32 7.19
C ILE A 92 -12.90 -3.49 6.54
N LEU A 93 -12.49 -4.72 6.84
CA LEU A 93 -13.14 -5.98 6.48
C LEU A 93 -12.84 -7.00 7.58
N PRO A 94 -13.65 -8.06 7.74
CA PRO A 94 -13.36 -9.11 8.73
C PRO A 94 -11.93 -9.64 8.59
N GLY A 95 -11.12 -9.47 9.65
CA GLY A 95 -9.72 -9.88 9.69
C GLY A 95 -8.74 -8.94 8.98
N VAL A 96 -9.18 -7.84 8.36
CA VAL A 96 -8.34 -6.86 7.66
C VAL A 96 -8.40 -5.50 8.34
N ARG A 97 -7.27 -5.07 8.90
CA ARG A 97 -7.15 -3.82 9.64
C ARG A 97 -6.20 -2.86 8.94
N ALA A 98 -6.54 -1.58 8.99
CA ALA A 98 -5.66 -0.51 8.56
C ALA A 98 -4.62 -0.23 9.64
N VAL A 99 -3.35 -0.07 9.23
CA VAL A 99 -2.23 0.18 10.12
C VAL A 99 -1.52 1.45 9.67
N ALA A 100 -1.48 2.46 10.55
CA ALA A 100 -0.72 3.67 10.30
C ALA A 100 0.74 3.31 10.02
N SER A 101 1.27 3.83 8.92
CA SER A 101 2.64 3.61 8.48
C SER A 101 3.21 4.89 7.86
N PHE A 102 2.97 5.99 8.56
CA PHE A 102 3.30 7.34 8.13
C PHE A 102 4.79 7.51 7.87
N GLY A 103 5.13 8.51 7.06
CA GLY A 103 6.50 8.92 6.78
C GLY A 103 6.80 8.97 5.30
N HIS A 104 6.43 7.93 4.55
CA HIS A 104 6.54 7.96 3.09
C HIS A 104 5.70 9.10 2.50
N THR A 105 4.42 9.14 2.90
CA THR A 105 3.55 10.32 2.84
C THR A 105 3.04 10.64 4.25
N PRO A 106 2.47 11.84 4.51
CA PRO A 106 2.02 12.24 5.85
C PRO A 106 1.04 11.26 6.49
N GLY A 107 0.17 10.63 5.70
CA GLY A 107 -0.83 9.68 6.17
C GLY A 107 -0.72 8.27 5.59
N HIS A 108 0.45 7.87 5.06
CA HIS A 108 0.63 6.54 4.46
C HIS A 108 0.13 5.42 5.38
N MET A 109 -0.70 4.51 4.86
CA MET A 109 -1.24 3.36 5.61
C MET A 109 -0.92 2.03 4.93
N SER A 110 -0.66 1.04 5.77
CA SER A 110 -0.53 -0.37 5.40
C SER A 110 -1.81 -1.11 5.79
N LEU A 111 -1.95 -2.35 5.34
CA LEU A 111 -2.98 -3.27 5.82
C LEU A 111 -2.36 -4.48 6.51
N GLU A 112 -3.03 -4.97 7.54
CA GLU A 112 -2.76 -6.26 8.17
C GLU A 112 -4.00 -7.14 8.01
N ALA A 113 -3.85 -8.25 7.29
CA ALA A 113 -4.86 -9.28 7.16
C ALA A 113 -4.50 -10.47 8.06
N THR A 114 -5.48 -11.03 8.75
CA THR A 114 -5.33 -12.20 9.61
C THR A 114 -6.38 -13.24 9.27
N SER A 115 -5.96 -14.50 9.21
CA SER A 115 -6.85 -15.65 8.97
C SER A 115 -6.26 -16.88 9.62
N GLU A 116 -7.06 -17.62 10.40
CA GLU A 116 -6.65 -18.87 11.07
C GLU A 116 -5.31 -18.75 11.85
N GLY A 117 -5.09 -17.60 12.51
CA GLY A 117 -3.87 -17.33 13.26
C GLY A 117 -2.62 -17.01 12.41
N LYS A 118 -2.76 -16.90 11.08
CA LYS A 118 -1.70 -16.45 10.16
C LYS A 118 -1.91 -14.98 9.79
N GLY A 119 -0.82 -14.21 9.78
CA GLY A 119 -0.81 -12.81 9.39
C GLY A 119 -0.22 -12.58 7.99
N PHE A 120 -0.81 -11.65 7.24
CA PHE A 120 -0.31 -11.11 5.98
C PHE A 120 -0.32 -9.58 6.00
N PHE A 121 0.83 -8.96 5.81
CA PHE A 121 1.01 -7.52 5.93
C PHE A 121 1.29 -6.89 4.56
N ILE A 122 0.45 -5.95 4.15
CA ILE A 122 0.54 -5.23 2.89
C ILE A 122 1.16 -3.87 3.17
N PHE A 123 2.45 -3.72 2.86
CA PHE A 123 3.25 -2.55 3.25
C PHE A 123 2.97 -1.29 2.45
N GLY A 124 2.43 -1.41 1.23
CA GLY A 124 2.52 -0.32 0.26
C GLY A 124 3.99 0.09 0.07
N ASP A 125 4.28 1.37 0.34
CA ASP A 125 5.61 1.97 0.21
C ASP A 125 6.28 2.24 1.57
N ALA A 126 5.73 1.68 2.67
CA ALA A 126 6.38 1.72 3.99
C ALA A 126 7.80 1.15 3.94
N ALA A 127 8.09 0.22 3.01
CA ALA A 127 9.44 -0.17 2.60
C ALA A 127 9.60 -0.02 1.09
N GLY A 128 10.06 1.15 0.63
CA GLY A 128 10.14 1.46 -0.80
C GLY A 128 11.22 0.71 -1.58
N HIS A 129 12.18 0.03 -0.93
CA HIS A 129 13.17 -0.79 -1.62
C HIS A 129 13.66 -1.96 -0.76
N TYR A 130 13.53 -3.20 -1.26
CA TYR A 130 13.83 -4.42 -0.51
C TYR A 130 15.24 -4.45 0.11
N LEU A 131 16.28 -4.08 -0.65
CA LEU A 131 17.65 -4.06 -0.12
C LEU A 131 17.90 -2.86 0.81
N LEU A 132 17.66 -1.64 0.31
CA LEU A 132 17.99 -0.42 1.05
C LEU A 132 17.18 -0.28 2.34
N SER A 133 15.85 -0.46 2.26
CA SER A 133 14.98 -0.32 3.42
C SER A 133 15.27 -1.38 4.48
N LEU A 134 15.57 -2.62 4.10
CA LEU A 134 15.75 -3.71 5.06
C LEU A 134 17.17 -3.76 5.64
N ARG A 135 18.22 -3.69 4.79
CA ARG A 135 19.61 -3.76 5.27
C ARG A 135 20.06 -2.50 5.99
N PHE A 136 19.50 -1.35 5.60
CA PHE A 136 19.83 -0.05 6.19
C PHE A 136 18.54 0.58 6.73
N PRO A 137 17.97 0.08 7.84
CA PRO A 137 16.66 0.54 8.33
C PRO A 137 16.63 2.01 8.76
N GLN A 138 17.79 2.63 8.96
CA GLN A 138 17.96 4.06 9.21
C GLN A 138 18.00 4.91 7.93
N ALA A 139 18.10 4.28 6.76
CA ALA A 139 18.08 4.97 5.48
C ALA A 139 16.64 5.29 5.06
N TYR A 140 16.52 6.41 4.34
CA TYR A 140 15.28 6.87 3.74
C TYR A 140 15.50 7.09 2.25
N LEU A 141 14.40 7.10 1.49
CA LEU A 141 14.40 7.37 0.06
C LEU A 141 14.18 8.86 -0.16
N GLY A 142 14.66 9.38 -1.30
CA GLY A 142 14.57 10.81 -1.61
C GLY A 142 13.14 11.35 -1.66
N PHE A 143 12.17 10.46 -1.89
CA PHE A 143 10.74 10.75 -1.97
C PHE A 143 9.97 10.48 -0.67
N ASP A 144 10.63 10.06 0.41
CA ASP A 144 10.00 9.97 1.73
C ASP A 144 9.78 11.40 2.28
N MET A 145 8.52 11.76 2.54
CA MET A 145 8.14 13.13 2.92
C MET A 145 8.52 13.50 4.36
N ASP A 146 8.51 12.53 5.28
CA ASP A 146 9.08 12.65 6.63
C ASP A 146 10.07 11.50 6.87
N LYS A 147 11.34 11.84 6.70
CA LYS A 147 12.50 10.95 6.83
C LYS A 147 12.67 10.40 8.24
N ALA A 148 12.36 11.17 9.27
CA ALA A 148 12.51 10.70 10.64
C ALA A 148 11.36 9.76 11.00
N GLN A 149 10.15 10.08 10.55
CA GLN A 149 8.97 9.24 10.76
C GLN A 149 9.07 7.92 10.01
N VAL A 150 9.54 7.90 8.76
CA VAL A 150 9.63 6.65 7.99
C VAL A 150 10.61 5.66 8.63
N VAL A 151 11.70 6.14 9.22
CA VAL A 151 12.67 5.31 9.97
C VAL A 151 12.00 4.69 11.21
N ARG A 152 11.25 5.47 12.00
CA ARG A 152 10.51 4.97 13.16
C ARG A 152 9.44 3.95 12.75
N THR A 153 8.68 4.25 11.70
CA THR A 153 7.66 3.36 11.13
C THR A 153 8.28 2.03 10.71
N ARG A 154 9.35 2.06 9.92
CA ARG A 154 10.05 0.86 9.45
C ARG A 154 10.57 0.02 10.61
N ALA A 155 11.21 0.64 11.60
CA ALA A 155 11.71 -0.06 12.78
C ALA A 155 10.59 -0.84 13.49
N ARG A 156 9.44 -0.21 13.73
CA ARG A 156 8.27 -0.85 14.36
C ARG A 156 7.70 -1.98 13.50
N LEU A 157 7.47 -1.72 12.20
CA LEU A 157 6.86 -2.70 11.31
C LEU A 157 7.76 -3.93 11.11
N PHE A 158 9.05 -3.74 10.82
CA PHE A 158 9.98 -4.83 10.59
C PHE A 158 10.18 -5.68 11.84
N GLN A 159 10.25 -5.05 13.01
CA GLN A 159 10.28 -5.77 14.28
C GLN A 159 9.04 -6.67 14.40
N LYS A 160 7.83 -6.10 14.30
CA LYS A 160 6.57 -6.84 14.41
C LYS A 160 6.50 -8.03 13.45
N VAL A 161 6.66 -7.80 12.14
CA VAL A 161 6.50 -8.88 11.16
C VAL A 161 7.59 -9.94 11.26
N SER A 162 8.78 -9.58 11.76
CA SER A 162 9.87 -10.54 11.97
C SER A 162 9.64 -11.43 13.20
N GLU A 163 9.08 -10.87 14.27
CA GLU A 163 8.77 -11.59 15.51
C GLU A 163 7.56 -12.52 15.32
N GLU A 164 6.52 -12.02 14.65
CA GLU A 164 5.30 -12.78 14.36
C GLU A 164 5.46 -13.75 13.19
N ARG A 165 6.55 -13.62 12.41
CA ARG A 165 6.78 -14.35 11.16
C ARG A 165 5.62 -14.19 10.18
N SER A 166 5.04 -12.99 10.13
CA SER A 166 3.97 -12.65 9.20
C SER A 166 4.48 -12.66 7.77
N LEU A 167 3.65 -13.17 6.85
CA LEU A 167 3.90 -13.01 5.43
C LEU A 167 3.75 -11.52 5.09
N ILE A 168 4.53 -10.99 4.16
CA ILE A 168 4.43 -9.59 3.74
C ILE A 168 4.39 -9.47 2.22
N THR A 169 3.83 -8.36 1.76
CA THR A 169 4.04 -7.85 0.41
C THR A 169 4.34 -6.36 0.44
N ALA A 170 5.20 -5.89 -0.47
CA ALA A 170 5.56 -4.49 -0.60
C ALA A 170 5.59 -4.10 -2.09
N TYR A 171 5.05 -2.93 -2.42
CA TYR A 171 4.69 -2.58 -3.80
C TYR A 171 5.89 -2.51 -4.75
N HIS A 172 7.05 -2.11 -4.23
CA HIS A 172 8.30 -1.95 -4.99
C HIS A 172 9.33 -3.07 -4.75
N PHE A 173 8.94 -4.20 -4.16
CA PHE A 173 9.81 -5.35 -4.05
C PHE A 173 9.84 -6.18 -5.36
N PRO A 174 10.90 -6.95 -5.62
CA PRO A 174 10.97 -7.82 -6.80
C PRO A 174 9.80 -8.81 -6.83
N TRP A 175 9.18 -8.99 -8.00
CA TRP A 175 8.08 -9.94 -8.22
C TRP A 175 8.42 -11.37 -7.73
N PRO A 176 7.51 -12.09 -7.05
CA PRO A 176 6.12 -11.75 -6.73
C PRO A 176 5.93 -10.85 -5.51
N ALA A 177 7.02 -10.33 -4.94
CA ALA A 177 7.04 -9.44 -3.77
C ALA A 177 6.42 -10.04 -2.50
N VAL A 178 6.17 -11.34 -2.46
CA VAL A 178 5.61 -12.05 -1.29
C VAL A 178 6.71 -12.83 -0.58
N GLY A 179 6.80 -12.66 0.74
CA GLY A 179 7.81 -13.35 1.54
C GLY A 179 7.77 -12.97 3.01
N TYR A 180 8.88 -13.18 3.70
CA TYR A 180 9.06 -12.89 5.11
C TYR A 180 10.19 -11.89 5.31
N ILE A 181 10.17 -11.21 6.44
CA ILE A 181 11.29 -10.36 6.88
C ILE A 181 11.95 -11.03 8.09
N ARG A 182 13.26 -11.25 8.00
CA ARG A 182 14.08 -11.85 9.06
C ARG A 182 15.12 -10.84 9.53
N ARG A 183 15.38 -10.78 10.84
CA ARG A 183 16.53 -10.03 11.38
C ARG A 183 17.85 -10.57 10.83
N GLU A 184 18.76 -9.68 10.46
CA GLU A 184 20.09 -10.01 9.93
C GLU A 184 21.08 -8.92 10.32
N GLY A 185 21.94 -9.22 11.31
CA GLY A 185 22.82 -8.22 11.93
C GLY A 185 22.03 -7.04 12.50
N GLU A 186 22.45 -5.82 12.16
CA GLU A 186 21.80 -4.56 12.55
C GLU A 186 20.56 -4.21 11.70
N GLY A 187 20.24 -5.04 10.70
CA GLY A 187 19.14 -4.80 9.77
C GLY A 187 18.26 -6.04 9.60
N TYR A 188 17.71 -6.15 8.40
CA TYR A 188 16.79 -7.21 8.01
C TYR A 188 17.10 -7.71 6.61
N ALA A 189 16.61 -8.92 6.32
CA ALA A 189 16.63 -9.53 5.01
C ALA A 189 15.22 -9.94 4.58
N PHE A 190 14.93 -9.78 3.29
CA PHE A 190 13.73 -10.35 2.68
C PHE A 190 14.00 -11.81 2.32
N VAL A 191 13.12 -12.70 2.77
CA VAL A 191 13.15 -14.12 2.46
C VAL A 191 11.93 -14.40 1.58
N PRO A 192 12.08 -14.55 0.25
CA PRO A 192 10.96 -14.83 -0.64
C PRO A 192 10.19 -16.07 -0.19
N ALA A 193 8.87 -16.00 -0.24
CA ALA A 193 8.06 -17.20 -0.06
C ALA A 193 8.28 -18.12 -1.25
N PHE A 194 8.54 -19.40 -0.98
CA PHE A 194 8.52 -20.42 -2.01
C PHE A 194 7.07 -20.81 -2.31
N PHE A 195 6.82 -21.29 -3.52
CA PHE A 195 5.52 -21.83 -3.87
C PHE A 195 5.23 -23.04 -2.98
N GLU A 196 4.12 -22.98 -2.24
CA GLU A 196 3.51 -24.14 -1.58
C GLU A 196 2.42 -24.67 -2.52
N PHE A 197 2.38 -25.98 -2.77
CA PHE A 197 1.45 -26.66 -3.67
C PHE A 197 0.61 -27.70 -2.91
#